data_AF-A0A4S8LZH5-F1
#
_entry.id   AF-A0A4S8LZH5-F1
#
_cell.length_a   1.000
_cell.length_b   1.000
_cell.length_c   1.000
_cell.angle_alpha   90.00
_cell.angle_beta   90.00
_cell.angle_gamma   90.00
#
_symmetry.space_group_name_H-M   'P 1'
#
loop_
_entity.id
_entity.type
_entity.pdbx_description
1 polymer ?
#
loop_
_entity_poly.entity_id
_entity_poly.type
_entity_poly.pdbx_seq_one_letter_code
_entity_poly.pdbx_strand_id
1 'polypeptide(L)'
;MSITKVISLTVLANGRVIDGKSLLFDANLYVSDGEQIVAALQYFNQDNRKFPLVGKYEVVATIAKMPPKIEINDSIVLEDTEYDAIGDIIMLHSVEIDDPKQRPLIEIIGKAENVLKKDAEFDVNAEQYIRLLGGKGILPVHALIPDSAKYKTKRDGSSSKPVPNQNSSLELSGFITRVIPREGDPEERVDRFCVAVKGVTFLGRSSGSNVLPEGSSEFHLLGELRSPII
;
A
#
# COMPACT_ATOMS: atom_id res chain seq x y z
N MET A 1 5.35 1.28 -11.40
CA MET A 1 3.98 1.00 -10.94
C MET A 1 4.10 0.36 -9.58
N SER A 2 3.50 0.97 -8.57
CA SER A 2 3.45 0.48 -7.19
C SER A 2 1.99 0.48 -6.75
N ILE A 3 1.65 -0.45 -5.87
CA ILE A 3 0.32 -0.56 -5.27
C ILE A 3 0.49 -1.01 -3.84
N THR A 4 -0.41 -0.59 -2.97
CA THR A 4 -0.61 -1.22 -1.67
C THR A 4 -2.07 -1.59 -1.54
N LYS A 5 -2.33 -2.71 -0.90
CA LYS A 5 -3.69 -3.13 -0.59
C LYS A 5 -3.68 -3.80 0.76
N VAL A 6 -4.50 -3.28 1.66
CA VAL A 6 -4.69 -3.81 3.00
C VAL A 6 -6.07 -4.46 3.07
N ILE A 7 -6.11 -5.67 3.61
CA ILE A 7 -7.32 -6.45 3.86
C ILE A 7 -7.37 -6.72 5.36
N SER A 8 -8.42 -6.25 6.03
CA SER A 8 -8.49 -6.35 7.49
C SER A 8 -9.92 -6.37 8.01
N LEU A 9 -10.11 -7.07 9.13
CA LEU A 9 -11.27 -6.88 10.00
C LEU A 9 -11.04 -5.61 10.81
N THR A 10 -11.86 -4.61 10.55
CA THR A 10 -11.64 -3.23 10.98
C THR A 10 -12.85 -2.75 11.79
N VAL A 11 -12.60 -2.04 12.88
CA VAL A 11 -13.63 -1.26 13.55
C VAL A 11 -13.65 0.13 12.94
N LEU A 12 -14.72 0.46 12.21
CA LEU A 12 -14.95 1.79 11.65
C LEU A 12 -15.80 2.60 12.63
N ALA A 13 -15.34 3.80 12.97
CA ALA A 13 -16.02 4.73 13.86
C ALA A 13 -16.15 6.12 13.23
N ASN A 14 -17.05 6.94 13.79
CA ASN A 14 -17.17 8.38 13.53
C ASN A 14 -17.27 8.74 12.03
N GLY A 15 -18.11 7.99 11.30
CA GLY A 15 -18.39 8.24 9.89
C GLY A 15 -18.93 9.65 9.65
N ARG A 16 -18.11 10.52 9.04
CA ARG A 16 -18.43 11.93 8.78
C ARG A 16 -18.42 12.25 7.29
N VAL A 17 -19.39 13.03 6.83
CA VAL A 17 -19.43 13.48 5.43
C VAL A 17 -18.35 14.53 5.22
N ILE A 18 -17.49 14.33 4.23
CA ILE A 18 -16.40 15.26 3.90
C ILE A 18 -16.62 15.99 2.58
N ASP A 19 -17.26 15.35 1.61
CA ASP A 19 -17.62 15.93 0.32
C ASP A 19 -18.67 15.07 -0.37
N GLY A 20 -19.86 15.63 -0.65
CA GLY A 20 -20.95 14.93 -1.31
C GLY A 20 -21.31 13.59 -0.66
N LYS A 21 -20.99 12.48 -1.35
CA LYS A 21 -21.21 11.10 -0.88
C LYS A 21 -19.97 10.47 -0.21
N SER A 22 -18.88 11.20 -0.09
CA SER A 22 -17.66 10.73 0.56
C SER A 22 -17.79 10.83 2.07
N LEU A 23 -17.55 9.70 2.72
CA LEU A 23 -17.46 9.57 4.17
C LEU A 23 -16.01 9.37 4.58
N LEU A 24 -15.62 9.95 5.71
CA LEU A 24 -14.36 9.69 6.38
C LEU A 24 -14.64 8.92 7.67
N PHE A 25 -13.89 7.85 7.88
CA PHE A 25 -13.97 7.02 9.08
C PHE A 25 -12.64 7.01 9.83
N ASP A 26 -12.75 6.88 11.14
CA ASP A 26 -11.62 6.48 11.99
C ASP A 26 -11.59 4.96 12.00
N ALA A 27 -10.57 4.38 11.38
CA ALA A 27 -10.46 2.94 11.17
C ALA A 27 -9.39 2.35 12.09
N ASN A 28 -9.81 1.43 12.97
CA ASN A 28 -8.89 0.73 13.87
C ASN A 28 -8.50 -0.63 13.27
N LEU A 29 -7.23 -0.76 12.92
CA LEU A 29 -6.60 -1.95 12.33
C LEU A 29 -5.71 -2.62 13.40
N TYR A 30 -6.08 -3.80 13.89
CA TYR A 30 -5.36 -4.44 15.00
C TYR A 30 -4.14 -5.25 14.53
N VAL A 31 -2.92 -4.82 14.87
CA VAL A 31 -1.67 -5.45 14.40
C VAL A 31 -1.07 -6.44 15.39
N SER A 32 -1.31 -6.25 16.69
CA SER A 32 -0.88 -7.15 17.75
C SER A 32 -1.76 -7.00 19.00
N ASP A 33 -1.51 -7.79 20.04
CA ASP A 33 -2.26 -7.69 21.30
C ASP A 33 -1.94 -6.36 21.98
N GLY A 34 -2.91 -5.44 21.95
CA GLY A 34 -2.78 -4.11 22.55
C GLY A 34 -2.20 -3.05 21.61
N GLU A 35 -1.90 -3.40 20.35
CA GLU A 35 -1.41 -2.45 19.35
C GLU A 35 -2.39 -2.36 18.17
N GLN A 36 -2.69 -1.13 17.77
CA GLN A 36 -3.56 -0.85 16.64
C GLN A 36 -2.97 0.29 15.82
N ILE A 37 -3.26 0.25 14.52
CA ILE A 37 -3.07 1.38 13.61
C ILE A 37 -4.40 2.10 13.52
N VAL A 38 -4.40 3.40 13.78
CA VAL A 38 -5.55 4.27 13.55
C VAL A 38 -5.38 4.93 12.19
N ALA A 39 -6.28 4.61 11.25
CA ALA A 39 -6.23 5.12 9.90
C ALA A 39 -7.42 6.04 9.59
N ALA A 40 -7.15 7.17 8.95
CA ALA A 40 -8.16 8.03 8.35
C ALA A 40 -8.54 7.48 6.97
N LEU A 41 -9.69 6.80 6.88
CA LEU A 41 -10.10 6.13 5.63
C LEU A 41 -11.32 6.79 4.98
N GLN A 42 -11.16 7.22 3.73
CA GLN A 42 -12.26 7.74 2.92
C GLN A 42 -13.00 6.61 2.19
N TYR A 43 -14.32 6.62 2.26
CA TYR A 43 -15.22 5.74 1.51
C TYR A 43 -16.21 6.54 0.66
N PHE A 44 -16.44 6.12 -0.58
CA PHE A 44 -17.46 6.71 -1.42
C PHE A 44 -18.79 5.96 -1.27
N ASN A 45 -19.75 6.57 -0.57
CA ASN A 45 -21.03 5.96 -0.23
C ASN A 45 -22.08 6.13 -1.35
N GLN A 46 -21.85 5.50 -2.50
CA GLN A 46 -22.72 5.63 -3.67
C GLN A 46 -24.19 5.30 -3.37
N ASP A 47 -24.43 4.26 -2.57
CA ASP A 47 -25.76 3.72 -2.27
C ASP A 47 -26.47 4.44 -1.10
N ASN A 48 -25.88 5.50 -0.54
CA ASN A 48 -26.39 6.19 0.66
C ASN A 48 -26.65 5.23 1.83
N ARG A 49 -25.75 4.26 2.03
CA ARG A 49 -25.82 3.31 3.15
C ARG A 49 -25.74 4.09 4.47
N LYS A 50 -26.53 3.65 5.45
CA LYS A 50 -26.44 4.16 6.81
C LYS A 50 -25.37 3.38 7.56
N PHE A 51 -24.53 4.10 8.29
CA PHE A 51 -23.49 3.52 9.13
C PHE A 51 -23.85 3.78 10.60
N PRO A 52 -23.67 2.79 11.48
CA PRO A 52 -23.73 3.04 12.93
C PRO A 52 -22.56 3.93 13.36
N LEU A 53 -22.62 4.46 14.58
CA LEU A 53 -21.51 5.25 15.15
C LEU A 53 -20.21 4.45 15.19
N VAL A 54 -20.31 3.15 15.52
CA VAL A 54 -19.22 2.18 15.53
C VAL A 54 -19.75 0.90 14.89
N GLY A 55 -19.00 0.33 13.95
CA GLY A 55 -19.34 -0.94 13.31
C GLY A 55 -18.10 -1.77 12.95
N LYS A 56 -18.32 -3.08 12.78
CA LYS A 56 -17.28 -4.05 12.41
C LYS A 56 -17.41 -4.39 10.94
N TYR A 57 -16.31 -4.29 10.21
CA TYR A 57 -16.28 -4.47 8.76
C TYR A 57 -15.08 -5.28 8.32
N GLU A 58 -15.24 -6.11 7.31
CA GLU A 58 -14.12 -6.49 6.46
C GLU A 58 -13.89 -5.35 5.48
N VAL A 59 -12.67 -4.80 5.48
CA VAL A 59 -12.27 -3.65 4.67
C VAL A 59 -11.13 -4.06 3.75
N VAL A 60 -11.25 -3.66 2.48
CA VAL A 60 -10.14 -3.60 1.54
C VAL A 60 -9.85 -2.15 1.24
N ALA A 61 -8.64 -1.69 1.54
CA ALA A 61 -8.23 -0.30 1.39
C ALA A 61 -6.83 -0.16 0.80
N THR A 62 -6.57 0.97 0.15
CA THR A 62 -5.20 1.48 -0.06
C THR A 62 -4.85 2.37 1.12
N ILE A 63 -3.61 2.28 1.62
CA ILE A 63 -3.16 3.15 2.72
C ILE A 63 -1.75 3.71 2.47
N ALA A 64 -1.51 4.94 2.88
CA ALA A 64 -0.21 5.57 2.97
C ALA A 64 0.04 5.99 4.42
N LYS A 65 1.29 6.34 4.75
CA LYS A 65 1.60 6.97 6.03
C LYS A 65 0.91 8.33 6.13
N MET A 66 0.38 8.64 7.30
CA MET A 66 -0.19 9.96 7.57
C MET A 66 0.91 11.03 7.48
N PRO A 67 0.75 12.10 6.67
CA PRO A 67 1.64 13.25 6.72
C PRO A 67 1.35 14.10 7.97
N PRO A 68 2.23 15.06 8.34
CA PRO A 68 2.09 15.82 9.58
C PRO A 68 0.73 16.47 9.80
N LYS A 69 0.13 16.98 8.73
CA LYS A 69 -1.16 17.65 8.75
C LYS A 69 -1.83 17.57 7.39
N ILE A 70 -3.15 17.38 7.38
CA ILE A 70 -4.01 17.55 6.21
C ILE A 70 -5.23 18.36 6.62
N GLU A 71 -5.57 19.35 5.81
CA GLU A 71 -6.81 20.11 5.94
C GLU A 71 -7.75 19.65 4.82
N ILE A 72 -8.82 18.97 5.18
CA ILE A 72 -9.83 18.49 4.21
C ILE A 72 -10.81 19.62 3.90
N ASN A 73 -11.22 20.35 4.94
CA ASN A 73 -12.04 21.57 4.88
C ASN A 73 -11.86 22.36 6.19
N ASP A 74 -12.53 23.50 6.32
CA ASP A 74 -12.42 24.41 7.48
C ASP A 74 -12.72 23.75 8.85
N SER A 75 -13.41 22.61 8.86
CA SER A 75 -13.83 21.91 10.09
C SER A 75 -13.10 20.60 10.34
N ILE A 76 -12.36 20.07 9.35
CA ILE A 76 -11.73 18.76 9.44
C ILE A 76 -10.25 18.90 9.10
N VAL A 77 -9.46 18.88 10.16
CA VAL A 77 -8.01 18.80 10.14
C VAL A 77 -7.62 17.43 10.70
N LEU A 78 -6.71 16.75 10.01
CA LEU A 78 -6.16 15.47 10.45
C LEU A 78 -4.67 15.64 10.72
N GLU A 79 -4.19 15.11 11.83
CA GLU A 79 -2.79 15.21 12.24
C GLU A 79 -2.17 13.83 12.45
N ASP A 80 -0.84 13.73 12.28
CA ASP A 80 -0.09 12.48 12.46
C ASP A 80 0.11 12.07 13.94
N THR A 81 -0.43 12.86 14.86
CA THR A 81 -0.59 12.56 16.29
C THR A 81 -1.86 11.77 16.58
N GLU A 82 -2.85 11.82 15.68
CA GLU A 82 -4.14 11.16 15.81
C GLU A 82 -4.27 9.93 14.90
N TYR A 83 -3.62 9.99 13.73
CA TYR A 83 -3.68 8.96 12.71
C TYR A 83 -2.29 8.51 12.29
N ASP A 84 -2.09 7.20 12.27
CA ASP A 84 -0.88 6.56 11.78
C ASP A 84 -0.85 6.50 10.24
N ALA A 85 -2.03 6.37 9.65
CA ALA A 85 -2.20 6.13 8.22
C ALA A 85 -3.40 6.90 7.64
N ILE A 86 -3.36 7.10 6.33
CA ILE A 86 -4.45 7.69 5.56
C ILE A 86 -4.72 6.87 4.31
N GLY A 87 -5.97 6.77 3.90
CA GLY A 87 -6.30 5.85 2.82
C GLY A 87 -7.68 5.94 2.24
N ASP A 88 -7.94 5.01 1.33
CA ASP A 88 -9.17 4.90 0.58
C ASP A 88 -9.74 3.49 0.71
N ILE A 89 -10.97 3.39 1.22
CA ILE A 89 -11.73 2.15 1.21
C ILE A 89 -12.18 1.88 -0.22
N ILE A 90 -11.73 0.74 -0.76
CA ILE A 90 -12.12 0.21 -2.06
C ILE A 90 -13.38 -0.65 -1.91
N MET A 91 -13.41 -1.49 -0.88
CA MET A 91 -14.53 -2.39 -0.59
C MET A 91 -14.72 -2.47 0.92
N LEU A 92 -15.99 -2.51 1.35
CA LEU A 92 -16.36 -2.79 2.73
C LEU A 92 -17.56 -3.72 2.79
N HIS A 93 -17.52 -4.65 3.74
CA HIS A 93 -18.59 -5.57 4.05
C HIS A 93 -18.83 -5.58 5.56
N SER A 94 -20.08 -5.42 5.99
CA SER A 94 -20.42 -5.51 7.41
C SER A 94 -20.27 -6.95 7.88
N VAL A 95 -19.68 -7.17 9.05
CA VAL A 95 -19.47 -8.51 9.60
C VAL A 95 -19.94 -8.60 11.05
N GLU A 96 -20.54 -9.73 11.39
CA GLU A 96 -20.91 -10.07 12.77
C GLU A 96 -19.87 -11.04 13.32
N ILE A 97 -18.86 -10.49 13.98
CA ILE A 97 -17.75 -11.23 14.59
C ILE A 97 -17.56 -10.79 16.04
N ASP A 98 -17.20 -11.71 16.92
CA ASP A 98 -16.93 -11.40 18.32
C ASP A 98 -15.65 -10.58 18.45
N ASP A 99 -14.56 -11.07 17.85
CA ASP A 99 -13.23 -10.48 17.95
C ASP A 99 -12.70 -9.96 16.59
N PRO A 100 -12.64 -8.62 16.41
CA PRO A 100 -12.05 -8.02 15.21
C PRO A 100 -10.53 -7.96 15.23
N LYS A 101 -9.84 -8.42 16.29
CA LYS A 101 -8.38 -8.29 16.46
C LYS A 101 -7.59 -9.27 15.61
N GLN A 102 -7.72 -9.14 14.30
CA GLN A 102 -6.99 -9.93 13.31
C GLN A 102 -5.98 -9.04 12.58
N ARG A 103 -4.75 -9.55 12.45
CA ARG A 103 -3.67 -8.82 11.79
C ARG A 103 -4.05 -8.48 10.36
N PRO A 104 -3.89 -7.23 9.91
CA PRO A 104 -4.13 -6.86 8.53
C PRO A 104 -3.21 -7.64 7.60
N LEU A 105 -3.80 -8.27 6.60
CA LEU A 105 -3.05 -8.77 5.45
C LEU A 105 -2.73 -7.57 4.56
N ILE A 106 -1.49 -7.49 4.08
CA ILE A 106 -1.06 -6.46 3.14
C ILE A 106 -0.42 -7.08 1.91
N GLU A 107 -0.77 -6.54 0.74
CA GLU A 107 -0.19 -6.84 -0.57
C GLU A 107 0.47 -5.57 -1.09
N ILE A 108 1.73 -5.65 -1.52
CA ILE A 108 2.52 -4.49 -1.95
C ILE A 108 3.28 -4.84 -3.21
N ILE A 109 3.21 -3.96 -4.22
CA ILE A 109 4.14 -3.96 -5.34
C ILE A 109 5.06 -2.74 -5.19
N GLY A 110 6.36 -2.97 -5.21
CA GLY A 110 7.35 -1.92 -5.05
C GLY A 110 8.77 -2.37 -5.37
N LYS A 111 9.73 -1.51 -5.05
CA LYS A 111 11.16 -1.82 -5.18
C LYS A 111 11.72 -2.16 -3.81
N ALA A 112 12.55 -3.21 -3.75
CA ALA A 112 13.31 -3.53 -2.55
C ALA A 112 14.45 -2.53 -2.34
N GLU A 113 14.50 -1.95 -1.15
CA GLU A 113 15.51 -1.03 -0.69
C GLU A 113 16.15 -1.56 0.61
N ASN A 114 17.29 -1.00 1.04
CA ASN A 114 17.98 -1.35 2.29
C ASN A 114 18.04 -2.86 2.58
N VAL A 115 18.44 -3.66 1.58
CA VAL A 115 18.34 -5.12 1.68
C VAL A 115 19.42 -5.68 2.62
N LEU A 116 19.00 -6.29 3.73
CA LEU A 116 19.85 -6.98 4.70
C LEU A 116 19.72 -8.49 4.52
N LYS A 117 20.61 -9.08 3.70
CA LYS A 117 20.55 -10.51 3.35
C LYS A 117 20.72 -11.45 4.54
N LYS A 118 21.49 -11.06 5.56
CA LYS A 118 21.75 -11.89 6.74
C LYS A 118 20.50 -12.01 7.62
N ASP A 119 19.82 -10.88 7.82
CA ASP A 119 18.65 -10.76 8.68
C ASP A 119 17.34 -11.10 7.91
N ALA A 120 17.44 -11.22 6.59
CA ALA A 120 16.32 -11.45 5.67
C ALA A 120 15.27 -10.33 5.74
N GLU A 121 15.79 -9.11 5.81
CA GLU A 121 15.03 -7.87 5.89
C GLU A 121 15.27 -7.01 4.66
N PHE A 122 14.27 -6.21 4.31
CA PHE A 122 14.37 -5.20 3.27
C PHE A 122 13.24 -4.18 3.44
N ASP A 123 13.42 -3.01 2.86
CA ASP A 123 12.42 -1.96 2.88
C ASP A 123 11.69 -1.88 1.54
N VAL A 124 10.45 -1.37 1.57
CA VAL A 124 9.68 -1.02 0.39
C VAL A 124 8.95 0.29 0.64
N ASN A 125 9.19 1.28 -0.23
CA ASN A 125 8.48 2.56 -0.22
C ASN A 125 7.45 2.58 -1.37
N ALA A 126 6.27 2.03 -1.11
CA ALA A 126 5.25 1.92 -2.14
C ALA A 126 4.46 3.22 -2.27
N GLU A 127 4.45 3.77 -3.48
CA GLU A 127 3.75 5.02 -3.80
C GLU A 127 2.41 4.73 -4.47
N GLN A 128 1.35 5.40 -4.06
CA GLN A 128 0.04 5.29 -4.71
C GLN A 128 -0.77 6.58 -4.55
N TYR A 129 -1.76 6.78 -5.40
CA TYR A 129 -2.68 7.90 -5.26
C TYR A 129 -3.61 7.68 -4.06
N ILE A 130 -3.77 8.71 -3.24
CA ILE A 130 -4.71 8.76 -2.12
C ILE A 130 -5.60 10.00 -2.31
N ARG A 131 -6.93 9.80 -2.32
CA ARG A 131 -7.88 10.88 -2.63
C ARG A 131 -7.80 12.05 -1.65
N LEU A 132 -7.71 11.76 -0.35
CA LEU A 132 -7.58 12.78 0.70
C LEU A 132 -6.29 13.61 0.58
N LEU A 133 -5.24 13.10 -0.08
CA LEU A 133 -4.01 13.84 -0.35
C LEU A 133 -4.09 14.67 -1.65
N GLY A 134 -5.11 14.44 -2.49
CA GLY A 134 -5.16 14.99 -3.86
C GLY A 134 -3.96 14.57 -4.71
N GLY A 135 -3.26 13.50 -4.33
CA GLY A 135 -1.91 13.22 -4.80
C GLY A 135 -1.40 11.88 -4.33
N LYS A 136 -0.07 11.71 -4.42
CA LYS A 136 0.58 10.45 -4.09
C LYS A 136 0.99 10.41 -2.62
N GLY A 137 0.60 9.34 -1.94
CA GLY A 137 1.09 8.97 -0.62
C GLY A 137 2.10 7.82 -0.71
N ILE A 138 2.98 7.74 0.27
CA ILE A 138 3.97 6.66 0.39
C ILE A 138 3.61 5.81 1.60
N LEU A 139 3.61 4.49 1.43
CA LEU A 139 3.59 3.54 2.54
C LEU A 139 5.00 2.97 2.75
N PRO A 140 5.74 3.46 3.75
CA PRO A 140 7.07 2.96 4.07
C PRO A 140 6.95 1.67 4.88
N VAL A 141 7.38 0.57 4.29
CA VAL A 141 7.32 -0.77 4.88
C VAL A 141 8.71 -1.28 5.18
N HIS A 142 8.86 -1.86 6.37
CA HIS A 142 10.00 -2.69 6.74
C HIS A 142 9.55 -4.16 6.71
N ALA A 143 10.04 -4.91 5.74
CA ALA A 143 9.64 -6.28 5.49
C ALA A 143 10.66 -7.26 6.09
N LEU A 144 10.18 -8.20 6.90
CA LEU A 144 10.96 -9.29 7.49
C LEU A 144 10.43 -10.62 6.97
N ILE A 145 11.31 -11.47 6.43
CA ILE A 145 10.96 -12.86 6.10
C ILE A 145 11.20 -13.72 7.35
N PRO A 146 10.14 -14.16 8.07
CA PRO A 146 10.30 -14.92 9.29
C PRO A 146 10.90 -16.31 9.01
N ASP A 147 11.54 -16.88 10.03
CA ASP A 147 11.91 -18.28 10.00
C ASP A 147 10.66 -19.16 9.95
N SER A 148 10.70 -20.19 9.12
CA SER A 148 9.63 -21.18 9.02
C SER A 148 10.17 -22.47 8.43
N ALA A 149 9.45 -23.58 8.61
CA ALA A 149 9.80 -24.88 8.03
C ALA A 149 9.93 -24.86 6.49
N LYS A 150 9.38 -23.84 5.82
CA LYS A 150 9.51 -23.61 4.37
C LYS A 150 10.96 -23.28 3.98
N TYR A 151 11.71 -22.60 4.83
CA TYR A 151 13.06 -22.12 4.53
C TYR A 151 14.08 -22.95 5.30
N LYS A 152 14.95 -23.65 4.57
CA LYS A 152 15.99 -24.49 5.15
C LYS A 152 17.30 -23.72 5.20
N THR A 153 18.00 -23.86 6.32
CA THR A 153 19.42 -23.50 6.38
C THR A 153 20.21 -24.52 5.56
N LYS A 154 21.01 -24.02 4.62
CA LYS A 154 21.89 -24.85 3.80
C LYS A 154 23.14 -25.24 4.59
N ARG A 155 23.89 -26.22 4.07
CA ARG A 155 25.12 -26.76 4.70
C ARG A 155 26.22 -25.71 4.89
N ASP A 156 26.21 -24.66 4.08
CA ASP A 156 27.14 -23.52 4.14
C ASP A 156 26.68 -22.42 5.13
N GLY A 157 25.60 -22.66 5.90
CA GLY A 157 25.01 -21.69 6.81
C GLY A 157 24.13 -20.64 6.12
N SER A 158 24.01 -20.65 4.79
CA SER A 158 23.15 -19.72 4.06
C SER A 158 21.68 -20.09 4.16
N SER A 159 20.81 -19.08 4.21
CA SER A 159 19.36 -19.27 4.27
C SER A 159 18.77 -19.48 2.87
N SER A 160 17.75 -20.33 2.75
CA SER A 160 16.94 -20.44 1.53
C SER A 160 15.79 -19.42 1.46
N LYS A 161 15.77 -18.41 2.35
CA LYS A 161 14.78 -17.33 2.31
C LYS A 161 14.87 -16.54 0.99
N PRO A 162 13.74 -16.21 0.34
CA PRO A 162 13.72 -15.48 -0.92
C PRO A 162 13.93 -13.98 -0.68
N VAL A 163 15.11 -13.58 -0.20
CA VAL A 163 15.44 -12.17 0.00
C VAL A 163 15.67 -11.52 -1.38
N PRO A 164 15.03 -10.39 -1.70
CA PRO A 164 15.24 -9.68 -2.96
C PRO A 164 16.69 -9.21 -3.14
N ASN A 165 17.03 -8.78 -4.36
CA ASN A 165 18.23 -8.00 -4.56
C ASN A 165 17.91 -6.52 -4.38
N GLN A 166 18.94 -5.73 -4.04
CA GLN A 166 18.81 -4.28 -3.98
C GLN A 166 18.22 -3.74 -5.30
N ASN A 167 17.24 -2.85 -5.18
CA ASN A 167 16.52 -2.18 -6.28
C ASN A 167 15.74 -3.11 -7.22
N SER A 168 15.52 -4.39 -6.85
CA SER A 168 14.66 -5.28 -7.65
C SER A 168 13.18 -4.98 -7.42
N SER A 169 12.40 -4.98 -8.49
CA SER A 169 10.94 -4.90 -8.43
C SER A 169 10.36 -6.21 -7.92
N LEU A 170 9.44 -6.12 -6.98
CA LEU A 170 8.78 -7.27 -6.38
C LEU A 170 7.32 -6.96 -6.06
N GLU A 171 6.58 -8.05 -5.89
CA GLU A 171 5.34 -8.09 -5.15
C GLU A 171 5.61 -8.84 -3.84
N LEU A 172 5.14 -8.32 -2.71
CA LEU A 172 5.13 -9.03 -1.44
C LEU A 172 3.73 -9.11 -0.88
N SER A 173 3.47 -10.17 -0.12
CA SER A 173 2.29 -10.29 0.72
C SER A 173 2.70 -10.75 2.12
N GLY A 174 2.01 -10.25 3.14
CA GLY A 174 2.34 -10.54 4.53
C GLY A 174 1.36 -9.93 5.50
N PHE A 175 1.65 -10.04 6.79
CA PHE A 175 0.82 -9.44 7.84
C PHE A 175 1.53 -8.24 8.43
N ILE A 176 0.81 -7.13 8.61
CA ILE A 176 1.32 -6.01 9.39
C ILE A 176 1.37 -6.45 10.85
N THR A 177 2.54 -6.35 11.49
CA THR A 177 2.75 -6.87 12.85
C THR A 177 2.93 -5.80 13.91
N ARG A 178 3.42 -4.62 13.52
CA ARG A 178 3.63 -3.46 14.39
C ARG A 178 3.96 -2.22 13.58
N VAL A 179 3.94 -1.06 14.22
CA VAL A 179 4.57 0.16 13.70
C VAL A 179 5.99 0.30 14.25
N ILE A 180 6.85 0.98 13.49
CA ILE A 180 8.15 1.47 13.96
C ILE A 180 7.98 2.97 14.18
N PRO A 181 8.10 3.47 15.42
CA PRO A 181 8.06 4.91 15.67
C PRO A 181 9.33 5.58 15.15
N ARG A 182 9.23 6.87 14.87
CA ARG A 182 10.38 7.71 14.52
C ARG A 182 11.34 7.81 15.70
N GLU A 183 12.61 7.55 15.44
CA GLU A 183 13.64 7.59 16.48
C GLU A 183 13.71 8.95 17.16
N GLY A 184 13.61 8.97 18.48
CA GLY A 184 13.67 10.18 19.30
C GLY A 184 12.40 11.04 19.29
N ASP A 185 11.29 10.58 18.68
CA ASP A 185 10.02 11.30 18.67
C ASP A 185 9.22 10.97 19.96
N PRO A 186 8.97 11.96 20.85
CA PRO A 186 8.25 11.73 22.10
C PRO A 186 6.77 11.40 21.90
N GLU A 187 6.21 11.69 20.71
CA GLU A 187 4.83 11.37 20.35
C GLU A 187 4.73 10.02 19.62
N GLU A 188 5.86 9.29 19.51
CA GLU A 188 5.95 7.96 18.90
C GLU A 188 5.36 7.90 17.47
N ARG A 189 5.36 9.02 16.75
CA ARG A 189 4.84 9.13 15.39
C ARG A 189 5.43 8.04 14.50
N VAL A 190 4.59 7.47 13.64
CA VAL A 190 5.00 6.37 12.77
C VAL A 190 6.12 6.79 11.81
N ASP A 191 7.19 5.99 11.75
CA ASP A 191 8.16 6.01 10.67
C ASP A 191 7.80 5.00 9.59
N ARG A 192 7.61 3.74 9.98
CA ARG A 192 7.43 2.57 9.10
C ARG A 192 6.42 1.57 9.63
N PHE A 193 5.89 0.74 8.74
CA PHE A 193 5.03 -0.39 9.07
C PHE A 193 5.81 -1.69 8.94
N CYS A 194 5.90 -2.50 10.00
CA CYS A 194 6.56 -3.80 9.95
C CYS A 194 5.64 -4.84 9.34
N VAL A 195 6.16 -5.59 8.36
CA VAL A 195 5.43 -6.66 7.69
C VAL A 195 6.17 -7.99 7.83
N ALA A 196 5.51 -8.97 8.43
CA ALA A 196 5.95 -10.36 8.40
C ALA A 196 5.56 -11.00 7.07
N VAL A 197 6.55 -11.16 6.18
CA VAL A 197 6.36 -11.63 4.80
C VAL A 197 5.90 -13.08 4.76
N LYS A 198 4.82 -13.35 4.03
CA LYS A 198 4.31 -14.69 3.71
C LYS A 198 4.67 -15.12 2.29
N GLY A 199 4.58 -14.20 1.34
CA GLY A 199 4.88 -14.42 -0.07
C GLY A 199 5.73 -13.28 -0.64
N VAL A 200 6.61 -13.65 -1.58
CA VAL A 200 7.35 -12.68 -2.40
C VAL A 200 7.44 -13.23 -3.82
N THR A 201 7.17 -12.36 -4.79
CA THR A 201 7.25 -12.64 -6.22
C THR A 201 8.16 -11.59 -6.86
N PHE A 202 9.21 -12.03 -7.57
CA PHE A 202 10.12 -11.11 -8.24
C PHE A 202 9.59 -10.79 -9.64
N LEU A 203 9.40 -9.49 -9.93
CA LEU A 203 8.74 -9.04 -11.16
C LEU A 203 9.71 -8.80 -12.33
N GLY A 204 10.91 -9.40 -12.27
CA GLY A 204 11.96 -9.19 -13.26
C GLY A 204 12.64 -7.82 -13.14
N ARG A 205 13.71 -7.61 -13.93
CA ARG A 205 14.38 -6.31 -14.04
C ARG A 205 13.72 -5.55 -15.19
N SER A 206 13.33 -4.31 -14.97
CA SER A 206 13.12 -3.39 -16.09
C SER A 206 14.49 -3.17 -16.74
N SER A 207 14.80 -3.89 -17.81
CA SER A 207 15.95 -3.58 -18.67
C SER A 207 15.73 -2.17 -19.20
N GLY A 208 16.55 -1.23 -18.73
CA GLY A 208 16.55 0.14 -19.22
C GLY A 208 17.06 0.18 -20.65
N SER A 209 16.14 0.16 -21.62
CA SER A 209 16.21 0.91 -22.87
C SER A 209 14.84 0.83 -23.56
N ASN A 210 13.88 1.65 -23.12
CA ASN A 210 12.75 1.98 -23.98
C ASN A 210 13.21 3.05 -24.98
N VAL A 211 14.18 2.72 -25.82
CA VAL A 211 14.28 3.37 -27.11
C VAL A 211 13.23 2.65 -27.94
N LEU A 212 12.06 3.28 -28.09
CA LEU A 212 11.13 2.89 -29.14
C LEU A 212 11.95 2.87 -30.43
N PRO A 213 11.94 1.79 -31.23
CA PRO A 213 12.57 1.84 -32.53
C PRO A 213 11.94 3.01 -33.29
N GLU A 214 12.77 3.99 -33.66
CA GLU A 214 12.34 5.05 -34.58
C GLU A 214 11.77 4.34 -35.80
N GLY A 215 10.46 4.49 -36.00
CA GLY A 215 9.80 4.02 -37.20
C GLY A 215 10.46 4.71 -38.38
N SER A 216 11.22 3.93 -39.15
CA SER A 216 11.74 4.31 -40.46
C SER A 216 10.58 4.82 -41.31
N SER A 217 10.47 6.14 -41.43
CA SER A 217 9.53 6.81 -42.31
C SER A 217 10.17 6.88 -43.70
N GLU A 218 10.24 5.74 -44.38
CA GLU A 218 10.42 5.70 -45.83
C GLU A 218 9.05 5.55 -46.49
N PHE A 219 8.38 6.68 -46.69
CA PHE A 219 7.30 6.77 -47.67
C PHE A 219 7.91 6.77 -49.07
N HIS A 220 7.87 5.62 -49.74
CA HIS A 220 8.13 5.51 -51.16
C HIS A 220 7.01 6.20 -51.94
N LEU A 221 7.25 7.44 -52.36
CA LEU A 221 6.47 8.14 -53.38
C LEU A 221 7.04 7.78 -54.75
N LEU A 222 6.46 6.80 -55.45
CA LEU A 222 6.63 6.64 -56.90
C LEU A 222 5.41 5.92 -57.47
N GLY A 223 4.58 6.68 -58.19
CA GLY A 223 3.41 6.19 -58.91
C GLY A 223 2.90 7.29 -59.82
N GLU A 224 3.58 7.44 -60.96
CA GLU A 224 3.36 8.45 -61.99
C GLU A 224 1.90 8.49 -62.50
N LEU A 225 1.38 9.72 -62.57
CA LEU A 225 0.23 10.10 -63.39
C LEU A 225 0.62 9.95 -64.87
N ARG A 226 0.01 8.99 -65.58
CA ARG A 226 -0.13 9.05 -67.04
C ARG A 226 -1.52 9.59 -67.37
N SER A 227 -1.57 10.74 -68.03
CA SER A 227 -2.77 11.28 -68.68
C SER A 227 -2.64 11.11 -70.22
N PRO A 228 -3.67 11.44 -71.03
CA PRO A 228 -4.35 10.48 -71.89
C PRO A 228 -4.10 10.71 -73.38
N ILE A 229 -4.38 9.74 -74.24
CA ILE A 229 -4.53 9.97 -75.69
C ILE A 229 -5.68 9.10 -76.26
N ILE A 230 -6.73 9.81 -76.67
CA ILE A 230 -7.86 9.53 -77.60
C ILE A 230 -8.85 8.44 -77.20
#